data_AF-A0A7X0ZBU4-F1
#
_entry.id   AF-A0A7X0ZBU4-F1
#
_cell.length_a   1.000
_cell.length_b   1.000
_cell.length_c   1.000
_cell.angle_alpha   90.00
_cell.angle_beta   90.00
_cell.angle_gamma   90.00
#
_symmetry.space_group_name_H-M   'P 1'
#
loop_
_entity.id
_entity.type
_entity.pdbx_description
1 polymer ?
#
loop_
_entity_poly.entity_id
_entity_poly.type
_entity_poly.pdbx_seq_one_letter_code
_entity_poly.pdbx_strand_id
1 'polypeptide(L)'
;MPTKKYTEKFKISLVYLHYKGTSKQTLCDDFGVSIASLSRWIKGYDVTNVDLNEAANILQMYELKKQKAKLEAEVVALTKAIKLFNSDFNAS
;
A
#
# COMPACT_ATOMS: atom_id res chain seq x y z
N MET A 1 -10.96 -6.17 -15.75
CA MET A 1 -9.55 -6.57 -16.00
C MET A 1 -8.87 -6.79 -14.66
N PRO A 2 -8.04 -7.84 -14.48
CA PRO A 2 -7.40 -8.04 -13.19
C PRO A 2 -6.41 -6.90 -12.97
N THR A 3 -6.78 -5.97 -12.09
CA THR A 3 -5.91 -4.86 -11.72
C THR A 3 -4.64 -5.46 -11.12
N LYS A 4 -3.49 -5.20 -11.74
CA LYS A 4 -2.20 -5.60 -11.14
C LYS A 4 -2.13 -4.94 -9.77
N LYS A 5 -2.28 -5.74 -8.70
CA LYS A 5 -2.33 -5.30 -7.30
C LYS A 5 -1.12 -4.44 -6.88
N TYR A 6 0.02 -4.63 -7.55
CA TYR A 6 1.28 -3.96 -7.26
C TYR A 6 1.97 -3.50 -8.54
N THR A 7 2.46 -2.26 -8.55
CA THR A 7 3.25 -1.71 -9.66
C THR A 7 4.66 -2.31 -9.69
N GLU A 8 5.30 -2.28 -10.86
CA GLU A 8 6.66 -2.82 -11.02
C GLU A 8 7.68 -2.07 -10.17
N LYS A 9 7.62 -0.73 -10.20
CA LYS A 9 8.44 0.14 -9.33
C LYS A 9 8.30 -0.23 -7.85
N PHE A 10 7.08 -0.47 -7.37
CA PHE A 10 6.85 -0.88 -5.98
C PHE A 10 7.53 -2.22 -5.64
N LYS A 11 7.43 -3.22 -6.53
CA LYS A 11 8.08 -4.53 -6.32
C LYS A 11 9.59 -4.37 -6.27
N ILE A 12 10.17 -3.61 -7.19
CA ILE A 12 11.61 -3.33 -7.25
C ILE A 12 12.06 -2.61 -5.97
N SER A 13 11.33 -1.60 -5.50
CA SER A 13 11.64 -0.90 -4.24
C SER A 13 11.64 -1.83 -3.02
N LEU A 14 10.68 -2.74 -2.94
CA LEU A 14 10.58 -3.74 -1.87
C LEU A 14 11.75 -4.73 -1.89
N VAL A 15 12.11 -5.20 -3.09
CA VAL A 15 13.28 -6.06 -3.27
C VAL A 15 14.55 -5.31 -2.89
N TYR A 16 14.67 -4.04 -3.29
CA TYR A 16 15.82 -3.19 -2.98
C TYR A 16 16.05 -3.04 -1.47
N LEU A 17 14.99 -2.74 -0.70
CA LEU A 17 15.08 -2.68 0.77
C LEU A 17 15.51 -4.02 1.38
N HIS A 18 15.03 -5.14 0.84
CA HIS A 18 15.46 -6.46 1.30
C HIS A 18 16.96 -6.68 1.08
N TYR A 19 17.48 -6.33 -0.09
CA TYR A 19 18.92 -6.41 -0.38
C TYR A 19 19.77 -5.50 0.53
N LYS A 20 19.19 -4.42 1.06
CA LYS A 20 19.86 -3.51 2.01
C LYS A 20 19.82 -3.98 3.46
N GLY A 21 19.14 -5.10 3.75
CA GLY A 21 19.17 -5.75 5.07
C GLY A 21 17.82 -5.77 5.80
N THR A 22 16.74 -5.21 5.23
CA THR A 22 15.42 -5.30 5.84
C THR A 22 14.89 -6.74 5.74
N SER A 23 14.34 -7.25 6.84
CA SER A 23 13.81 -8.60 6.87
C SER A 23 12.58 -8.76 5.95
N LYS A 24 12.41 -9.95 5.36
CA LYS A 24 11.23 -10.24 4.54
C LYS A 24 9.93 -10.11 5.34
N GLN A 25 9.96 -10.52 6.62
CA GLN A 25 8.79 -10.50 7.49
C GLN A 25 8.29 -9.07 7.70
N THR A 26 9.19 -8.16 8.10
CA THR A 26 8.87 -6.73 8.28
C THR A 26 8.28 -6.12 7.01
N LEU A 27 8.93 -6.35 5.87
CA LEU A 27 8.44 -5.85 4.58
C LEU A 27 7.07 -6.42 4.20
N CYS A 28 6.80 -7.68 4.52
CA CYS A 28 5.52 -8.31 4.26
C CYS A 28 4.41 -7.73 5.15
N ASP A 29 4.70 -7.52 6.43
CA ASP A 29 3.74 -7.02 7.41
C ASP A 29 3.40 -5.55 7.17
N ASP A 30 4.40 -4.70 6.94
CA ASP A 30 4.22 -3.26 6.71
C ASP A 30 3.44 -2.99 5.41
N PHE A 31 3.83 -3.65 4.32
CA PHE A 31 3.28 -3.38 2.99
C PHE A 31 2.14 -4.33 2.59
N GLY A 32 1.74 -5.26 3.46
CA GLY A 32 0.67 -6.22 3.20
C GLY A 32 0.94 -7.11 1.98
N VAL A 33 2.19 -7.56 1.85
CA VAL A 33 2.65 -8.43 0.75
C VAL A 33 2.89 -9.84 1.30
N SER A 34 2.50 -10.88 0.57
CA SER A 34 2.81 -12.25 1.01
C SER A 34 4.30 -12.60 0.87
N ILE A 35 4.83 -13.36 1.81
CA ILE A 35 6.24 -13.83 1.82
C ILE A 35 6.60 -14.57 0.53
N ALA A 36 5.66 -15.35 -0.01
CA ALA A 36 5.83 -16.05 -1.29
C ALA A 36 5.98 -15.08 -2.47
N SER A 37 5.19 -14.00 -2.49
CA SER A 37 5.28 -12.97 -3.54
C SER A 37 6.63 -12.25 -3.48
N LEU A 38 7.03 -11.80 -2.29
CA LEU A 38 8.30 -11.12 -2.07
C LEU A 38 9.48 -12.03 -2.45
N SER A 39 9.44 -13.30 -2.05
CA SER A 39 10.49 -14.28 -2.41
C SER A 39 10.60 -14.50 -3.92
N ARG A 40 9.48 -14.48 -4.66
CA ARG A 40 9.49 -14.54 -6.12
C ARG A 40 10.11 -13.28 -6.73
N TRP A 41 9.82 -12.11 -6.19
CA TRP A 41 10.37 -10.84 -6.67
C TRP A 41 11.87 -10.74 -6.42
N ILE A 42 12.35 -11.16 -5.24
CA ILE A 42 13.78 -11.15 -4.90
C ILE A 42 14.60 -12.00 -5.89
N LYS A 43 14.06 -13.13 -6.35
CA LYS A 43 14.70 -14.01 -7.34
C LYS A 43 14.62 -13.46 -8.77
N GLY A 44 13.65 -12.60 -9.07
CA GLY A 44 13.32 -12.18 -10.43
C GLY A 44 13.76 -10.77 -10.79
N TYR A 45 14.04 -9.92 -9.80
CA TYR A 45 14.45 -8.53 -10.01
C TYR A 45 15.93 -8.33 -9.71
N ASP A 46 16.62 -7.69 -10.65
CA ASP A 46 17.93 -7.10 -10.43
C ASP A 46 17.75 -5.67 -9.89
N VAL A 47 18.45 -5.36 -8.80
CA VAL A 47 18.36 -4.10 -8.05
C VAL A 47 19.64 -3.28 -8.09
N THR A 48 20.61 -3.66 -8.92
CA THR A 48 21.93 -3.02 -9.05
C THR A 48 21.88 -1.51 -9.34
N ASN A 49 20.87 -1.04 -10.09
CA ASN A 49 20.75 0.35 -10.54
C ASN A 49 19.67 1.17 -9.83
N VAL A 50 19.07 0.64 -8.75
CA VAL A 50 17.98 1.32 -8.05
C VAL A 50 18.56 2.24 -6.97
N ASP A 51 18.11 3.50 -6.95
CA ASP A 51 18.46 4.44 -5.89
C ASP A 51 17.64 4.16 -4.62
N LEU A 52 18.29 4.19 -3.45
CA LEU A 52 17.64 3.98 -2.15
C LEU A 52 16.60 5.06 -1.87
N ASN A 53 16.91 6.31 -2.23
CA ASN A 53 16.00 7.41 -1.99
C ASN A 53 14.77 7.29 -2.89
N GLU A 54 14.93 6.96 -4.18
CA GLU A 54 13.79 6.63 -5.05
C GLU A 54 12.96 5.45 -4.50
N ALA A 55 13.62 4.37 -4.06
CA ALA A 55 12.95 3.19 -3.53
C ALA A 55 12.11 3.51 -2.28
N ALA A 56 12.70 4.23 -1.32
CA ALA A 56 12.03 4.66 -0.10
C ALA A 56 10.84 5.58 -0.39
N ASN A 57 11.02 6.57 -1.28
CA ASN A 57 9.97 7.51 -1.66
C ASN A 57 8.77 6.80 -2.30
N ILE A 58 9.01 5.81 -3.17
CA ILE A 58 7.93 5.01 -3.80
C ILE A 58 7.11 4.27 -2.73
N LEU A 59 7.79 3.67 -1.75
CA LEU A 59 7.13 2.90 -0.69
C LEU A 59 6.37 3.79 0.29
N GLN A 60 6.94 4.94 0.67
CA GLN A 60 6.24 5.94 1.47
C GLN A 60 5.00 6.47 0.75
N MET A 61 5.11 6.80 -0.55
CA MET A 61 3.97 7.23 -1.35
C MET A 61 2.89 6.16 -1.44
N TYR A 62 3.26 4.88 -1.52
CA TYR A 62 2.31 3.77 -1.51
C TYR A 62 1.52 3.74 -0.19
N GLU A 63 2.21 3.82 0.94
CA GLU A 63 1.56 3.79 2.25
C GLU A 63 0.65 5.00 2.47
N LEU A 64 1.10 6.20 2.07
CA LEU A 64 0.28 7.42 2.10
C LEU A 64 -1.00 7.27 1.25
N LYS A 65 -0.91 6.67 0.05
CA LYS A 65 -2.09 6.42 -0.79
C LYS A 65 -3.06 5.45 -0.13
N LYS A 66 -2.56 4.40 0.53
CA LYS A 66 -3.37 3.42 1.24
C LYS A 66 -4.10 4.05 2.44
N GLN A 67 -3.39 4.85 3.23
CA GLN A 67 -3.98 5.58 4.37
C GLN A 67 -5.03 6.59 3.91
N LYS A 68 -4.75 7.33 2.84
CA LYS A 68 -5.72 8.26 2.23
C LYS A 68 -7.00 7.54 1.80
N ALA A 69 -6.89 6.40 1.10
CA ALA A 69 -8.05 5.64 0.67
C ALA A 69 -8.90 5.14 1.85
N LYS A 70 -8.26 4.73 2.96
CA LYS A 70 -8.96 4.34 4.18
C LYS A 70 -9.72 5.52 4.79
N LEU A 71 -9.06 6.68 4.93
CA LEU A 71 -9.69 7.89 5.46
C LEU A 71 -10.85 8.36 4.58
N GLU A 72 -10.70 8.34 3.25
CA GLU A 72 -11.77 8.67 2.32
C GLU A 72 -12.98 7.73 2.48
N ALA A 73 -12.75 6.43 2.66
CA ALA A 73 -13.81 5.46 2.92
C ALA A 73 -14.54 5.73 4.25
N GLU A 74 -13.79 6.07 5.32
CA GLU A 74 -14.36 6.44 6.62
C GLU A 74 -15.21 7.72 6.52
N VAL A 75 -14.71 8.76 5.84
CA VAL A 75 -15.44 10.01 5.60
C VAL A 75 -16.74 9.75 4.84
N VAL A 76 -16.73 8.89 3.82
CA VAL A 76 -17.94 8.52 3.07
C VAL A 76 -18.95 7.80 3.96
N ALA A 77 -18.50 6.86 4.80
CA ALA A 77 -19.36 6.13 5.72
C ALA A 77 -20.01 7.06 6.76
N LEU A 78 -19.23 7.95 7.37
CA LEU A 78 -19.71 8.95 8.34
C LEU A 78 -20.70 9.93 7.70
N THR A 79 -20.38 10.43 6.49
CA THR A 79 -21.29 11.32 5.75
C THR A 79 -22.64 10.65 5.47
N LYS A 80 -22.63 9.36 5.14
CA LYS A 80 -23.86 8.59 4.92
C LYS A 80 -24.67 8.45 6.22
N ALA A 81 -24.02 8.16 7.34
CA ALA A 81 -24.68 8.05 8.65
C ALA A 81 -25.33 9.38 9.07
N ILE A 82 -24.63 10.51 8.91
CA ILE A 82 -25.17 11.84 9.20
C ILE A 82 -26.41 12.14 8.35
N LYS A 83 -26.36 11.82 7.05
CA LYS A 83 -27.52 12.02 6.16
C LYS A 83 -28.74 11.22 6.59
N LEU A 84 -28.55 9.95 6.97
CA LEU A 84 -29.64 9.10 7.48
C LEU A 84 -30.22 9.65 8.78
N PHE A 85 -29.35 10.04 9.72
CA PHE A 85 -29.78 10.62 11.00
C PHE A 85 -30.60 11.90 10.81
N ASN A 86 -30.16 12.81 9.93
CA ASN A 86 -30.86 14.05 9.66
C ASN A 86 -32.19 13.84 8.91
N SER A 87 -32.28 12.85 8.01
CA SER A 87 -33.54 12.53 7.34
C SER A 87 -34.58 11.95 8.31
N ASP A 88 -34.14 11.13 9.27
CA ASP A 88 -35.03 10.54 10.27
C ASP A 88 -35.54 11.60 11.26
N PHE A 89 -34.69 12.58 11.62
CA PHE A 89 -35.07 13.69 12.49
C PHE A 89 -36.05 14.67 11.83
N ASN A 90 -35.87 14.99 10.55
CA ASN A 90 -36.76 15.93 9.83
C ASN A 90 -38.09 15.28 9.39
N ALA A 91 -38.23 13.95 9.52
CA ALA A 91 -39.45 13.21 9.21
C ALA A 91 -40.33 12.92 10.44
N SER A 92 -39.86 13.27 11.64
CA SER A 92 -40.59 13.20 12.92
C SER A 92 -41.12 14.59 13.33
#